data_AF-A0A382J973-F1
#
_entry.id   AF-A0A382J973-F1
#
_cell.length_a   1.000
_cell.length_b   1.000
_cell.length_c   1.000
_cell.angle_alpha   90.00
_cell.angle_beta   90.00
_cell.angle_gamma   90.00
#
_symmetry.space_group_name_H-M   'P 1'
#
loop_
_entity.id
_entity.type
_entity.pdbx_description
1 polymer ?
#
loop_
_entity_poly.entity_id
_entity_poly.type
_entity_poly.pdbx_seq_one_letter_code
_entity_poly.pdbx_strand_id
1 'polypeptide(L)' 'MKEVIAFYPILIDGTITTIILTILSAILALVISFVVGLSRISKFKLVRILAIIYLEFFRGSSALVQMIFIYFVLPMWGIY' A
#
# COMPACT_ATOMS: atom_id res chain seq x y z
N MET A 1 -15.51 -28.00 -18.70
CA MET A 1 -14.74 -27.08 -19.56
C MET A 1 -15.54 -25.88 -20.08
N LYS A 2 -16.84 -26.01 -20.43
CA LYS A 2 -17.67 -24.86 -20.88
C LYS A 2 -17.92 -23.78 -19.81
N GLU A 3 -17.92 -24.15 -18.53
CA GLU A 3 -18.08 -23.21 -17.40
C GLU A 3 -16.92 -22.22 -17.29
N VAL A 4 -15.66 -22.65 -17.47
CA VAL A 4 -14.47 -21.78 -17.38
C VAL A 4 -14.49 -20.69 -18.46
N ILE A 5 -15.05 -21.02 -19.63
CA ILE A 5 -15.19 -20.08 -20.76
C ILE A 5 -16.23 -19.01 -20.43
N ALA A 6 -17.22 -19.28 -19.57
CA ALA A 6 -18.17 -18.26 -19.13
C ALA A 6 -17.54 -17.22 -18.17
N PHE A 7 -16.50 -17.61 -17.41
CA PHE A 7 -15.80 -16.75 -16.46
C PHE A 7 -14.60 -15.99 -17.06
N TYR A 8 -14.27 -16.23 -18.33
CA TYR A 8 -13.17 -15.55 -19.02
C TYR A 8 -13.22 -14.01 -18.94
N PRO A 9 -14.39 -13.32 -19.07
CA PRO A 9 -14.38 -11.85 -19.05
C PRO A 9 -14.09 -11.31 -17.64
N ILE A 10 -14.63 -11.94 -16.60
CA ILE A 10 -14.37 -11.59 -15.19
C ILE A 10 -12.90 -11.80 -14.83
N LEU A 11 -12.28 -12.88 -15.31
CA LEU A 11 -10.87 -13.16 -15.06
C LEU A 11 -9.96 -12.11 -15.73
N ILE A 12 -10.30 -11.68 -16.94
CA ILE A 12 -9.57 -10.62 -17.65
C ILE A 12 -9.74 -9.28 -16.91
N ASP A 13 -10.96 -8.91 -16.54
CA ASP A 13 -11.23 -7.65 -15.84
C ASP A 13 -10.53 -7.60 -14.47
N GLY A 14 -10.54 -8.71 -13.72
CA GLY A 14 -9.82 -8.82 -12.45
C GLY A 14 -8.30 -8.73 -12.64
N THR A 15 -7.76 -9.32 -13.70
CA THR A 15 -6.33 -9.25 -14.04
C THR A 15 -5.93 -7.81 -14.39
N ILE A 16 -6.70 -7.14 -15.26
CA ILE A 16 -6.46 -5.75 -15.65
C ILE A 16 -6.51 -4.85 -14.41
N THR A 17 -7.50 -5.04 -13.54
CA THR A 17 -7.64 -4.28 -12.30
C THR A 17 -6.42 -4.47 -11.39
N THR A 18 -5.96 -5.72 -11.23
CA THR A 18 -4.76 -6.03 -10.43
C THR A 18 -3.51 -5.36 -10.99
N ILE A 19 -3.33 -5.37 -12.31
CA ILE A 19 -2.19 -4.74 -12.98
C ILE A 19 -2.22 -3.23 -12.74
N ILE A 20 -3.37 -2.58 -12.95
CA ILE A 20 -3.52 -1.14 -12.74
C ILE A 20 -3.21 -0.76 -11.29
N LEU A 21 -3.80 -1.48 -10.32
CA LEU A 21 -3.56 -1.24 -8.89
C LEU A 21 -2.10 -1.47 -8.50
N THR A 22 -1.46 -2.51 -9.02
CA THR A 22 -0.06 -2.81 -8.74
C THR A 22 0.85 -1.72 -9.27
N ILE A 23 0.64 -1.26 -10.50
CA ILE A 23 1.48 -0.21 -11.12
C ILE A 23 1.30 1.11 -10.37
N LEU A 24 0.06 1.54 -10.13
CA LEU A 24 -0.22 2.81 -9.46
C LEU A 24 0.29 2.80 -8.01
N SER A 25 0.06 1.72 -7.26
CA SER A 25 0.55 1.60 -5.89
C SER A 25 2.08 1.52 -5.84
N ALA A 26 2.73 0.83 -6.78
CA ALA A 26 4.19 0.76 -6.85
C ALA A 26 4.81 2.14 -7.12
N ILE A 27 4.24 2.93 -8.03
CA ILE A 27 4.71 4.30 -8.31
C ILE A 27 4.58 5.17 -7.06
N LEU A 28 3.43 5.14 -6.39
CA LEU A 28 3.21 5.91 -5.15
C LEU A 28 4.16 5.46 -4.03
N ALA A 29 4.29 4.15 -3.83
CA ALA A 29 5.18 3.58 -2.82
C ALA A 29 6.65 3.96 -3.08
N LEU A 30 7.07 4.00 -4.35
CA LEU A 30 8.41 4.43 -4.75
C LEU A 30 8.65 5.90 -4.39
N VAL A 31 7.73 6.80 -4.76
CA VAL A 31 7.85 8.23 -4.48
C VAL A 31 7.91 8.47 -2.97
N ILE A 32 7.01 7.86 -2.20
CA ILE A 32 6.95 8.03 -0.74
C ILE A 32 8.21 7.46 -0.09
N SER A 33 8.61 6.23 -0.45
CA SER A 33 9.79 5.59 0.13
C SER A 33 11.07 6.33 -0.22
N PHE A 34 11.14 6.94 -1.40
CA PHE A 34 12.27 7.77 -1.81
C PHE A 34 12.36 9.04 -0.95
N VAL A 35 11.26 9.77 -0.77
CA VAL A 35 11.21 10.98 0.07
C VAL A 35 11.54 10.66 1.52
N VAL A 36 10.95 9.60 2.08
CA VAL A 36 11.22 9.17 3.46
C VAL A 36 12.67 8.67 3.61
N GLY A 37 13.18 7.93 2.63
CA GLY A 37 14.57 7.47 2.60
C GLY A 37 15.56 8.63 2.59
N LEU A 38 15.29 9.68 1.80
CA LEU A 38 16.10 10.89 1.75
C LEU A 38 16.04 11.66 3.08
N SER A 39 14.85 11.73 3.68
CA SER A 39 14.62 12.38 4.98
C SER A 39 15.45 11.77 6.12
N ARG A 40 15.88 10.51 5.99
CA ARG A 40 16.76 9.84 6.96
C ARG A 40 18.17 10.44 7.02
N ILE A 41 18.64 11.07 5.94
CA ILE A 41 19.97 11.71 5.85
C ILE A 41 19.94 13.14 6.43
N SER A 42 18.76 13.67 6.75
CA SER A 42 18.59 15.02 7.28
C SER A 42 19.40 15.25 8.57
N LYS A 43 19.98 16.44 8.70
CA LYS A 43 20.69 16.89 9.91
C LYS A 43 19.73 17.13 11.09
N PHE A 44 18.45 17.36 10.81
CA PHE A 44 17.44 17.59 11.83
C PHE A 44 17.03 16.27 12.49
N LYS A 45 17.35 16.13 13.79
CA LYS A 45 17.05 14.92 14.58
C LYS A 45 15.58 14.51 14.50
N LEU A 46 14.66 15.48 14.55
CA LEU A 46 13.22 15.19 14.53
C LEU A 46 12.77 14.55 13.21
N VAL A 47 13.19 15.10 12.07
CA VAL A 47 12.87 14.56 10.73
C VAL A 47 13.41 13.15 10.58
N ARG A 48 14.65 12.91 11.03
CA ARG A 48 15.28 11.59 10.98
C ARG A 48 14.53 10.57 11.85
N ILE A 49 14.12 10.94 13.06
CA ILE A 49 13.36 10.05 13.96
C ILE A 49 12.00 9.70 13.35
N LEU A 50 11.25 10.69 12.85
CA LEU A 50 9.96 10.44 12.20
C LEU A 50 10.10 9.52 10.97
N ALA A 51 11.13 9.73 10.15
CA ALA A 51 11.42 8.85 9.02
C ALA A 51 11.75 7.41 9.46
N ILE A 52 12.49 7.24 10.56
CA ILE A 52 12.80 5.91 11.11
C ILE A 52 11.53 5.23 11.63
N ILE A 53 10.71 5.92 12.42
CA ILE A 53 9.44 5.39 12.94
C ILE A 53 8.54 4.94 11.79
N TYR A 54 8.38 5.78 10.76
CA TYR A 54 7.61 5.43 9.58
C TYR A 54 8.16 4.15 8.92
N LEU A 55 9.47 4.10 8.64
CA LEU A 55 10.09 2.94 7.98
C LEU A 55 9.95 1.66 8.83
N GLU A 56 10.15 1.74 10.14
CA GLU A 56 10.03 0.60 11.06
C GLU A 56 8.58 0.13 11.16
N PHE A 57 7.60 1.03 11.21
CA PHE A 57 6.19 0.68 11.21
C PHE A 57 5.80 -0.09 9.94
N PHE A 58 6.12 0.44 8.77
CA PHE A 58 5.75 -0.20 7.50
C PHE A 58 6.56 -1.47 7.19
N ARG A 59 7.80 -1.58 7.67
CA ARG A 59 8.63 -2.79 7.49
C ARG A 59 8.38 -3.87 8.55
N GLY A 60 7.96 -3.46 9.75
CA GLY A 60 7.72 -4.35 10.88
C GLY A 60 6.28 -4.84 11.00
N SER A 61 5.33 -4.20 10.31
CA SER A 61 3.93 -4.62 10.31
C SER A 61 3.56 -5.39 9.04
N SER A 62 2.57 -6.27 9.16
CA SER A 62 2.01 -7.01 8.02
C SER A 62 1.11 -6.10 7.20
N ALA A 63 1.31 -6.07 5.87
CA ALA A 63 0.45 -5.32 4.94
C ALA A 63 -1.02 -5.74 5.05
N LEU A 64 -1.28 -7.03 5.29
CA LEU A 64 -2.63 -7.55 5.50
C LEU A 64 -3.27 -6.91 6.74
N VAL A 65 -2.52 -6.81 7.85
CA VAL A 65 -3.00 -6.16 9.08
C VAL A 65 -3.32 -4.69 8.83
N GLN A 66 -2.49 -3.99 8.05
CA GLN A 66 -2.77 -2.61 7.66
C GLN A 66 -4.05 -2.50 6.83
N MET A 67 -4.25 -3.38 5.84
CA MET A 67 -5.46 -3.39 5.02
C MET A 67 -6.72 -3.68 5.85
N ILE A 68 -6.66 -4.64 6.78
CA ILE A 68 -7.75 -4.91 7.72
C ILE A 68 -8.02 -3.69 8.58
N PHE A 69 -7.00 -3.06 9.14
CA PHE A 69 -7.18 -1.88 9.98
C PHE A 69 -7.85 -0.73 9.21
N ILE A 70 -7.39 -0.46 7.98
CA ILE A 70 -7.97 0.57 7.13
C ILE A 70 -9.42 0.23 6.74
N TYR A 71 -9.70 -1.02 6.42
CA TYR A 71 -11.04 -1.40 5.97
C TYR A 71 -12.06 -1.52 7.11
N PHE A 72 -11.65 -1.96 8.30
CA PHE A 72 -12.56 -2.24 9.42
C PHE A 72 -12.51 -1.18 10.53
N VAL A 73 -11.35 -0.61 10.84
CA VAL A 73 -11.19 0.28 12.01
C VAL A 73 -11.40 1.75 11.65
N LEU A 74 -10.86 2.23 10.53
CA LEU A 74 -11.06 3.63 10.10
C LEU A 74 -12.54 4.02 9.95
N PRO A 75 -13.40 3.18 9.34
CA PRO A 75 -14.84 3.49 9.24
C PRO A 75 -15.54 3.58 10.59
N MET A 76 -15.06 2.89 11.63
CA MET A 76 -15.61 3.01 13.00
C MET A 76 -15.33 4.38 13.61
N TRP A 77 -14.31 5.10 13.12
CA TRP A 77 -14.03 6.49 13.50
C TRP A 77 -14.71 7.51 12.57
N GLY A 78 -15.58 7.06 11.66
CA GLY A 78 -16.29 7.92 10.71
C GLY A 78 -15.45 8.37 9.51
N ILE A 79 -14.27 7.76 9.31
CA ILE A 79 -13.39 8.00 8.17
C ILE A 79 -13.62 6.88 7.15
N TYR A 80 -14.25 7.19 6.02
CA TYR A 80 -14.56 6.26 4.93
C TYR A 80 -13.51 6.35 3.81
#